data_AF-A0A950RRG8-F1
#
_entry.id   AF-A0A950RRG8-F1
#
_cell.length_a   1.000
_cell.length_b   1.000
_cell.length_c   1.000
_cell.angle_alpha   90.00
_cell.angle_beta   90.00
_cell.angle_gamma   90.00
#
_symmetry.space_group_name_H-M   'P 1'
#
loop_
_entity.id
_entity.type
_entity.pdbx_description
1 polymer ?
#
loop_
_entity_poly.entity_id
_entity_poly.type
_entity_poly.pdbx_seq_one_letter_code
_entity_poly.pdbx_strand_id
1 'polypeptide(L)'
;MTALLIGALTILVSYLIGAIPFGYLVARWRGVDILHQGSGNIGATNVGRVLGRRFGLLVFFLDFTKGALPVAAATLITAGWKEELRPWFGQEGLRVAAALAAFLGHLFPVYLRFRGGKGVATGAGVVTMLFPGPTLGALFTWVLVVSLTRYVSLASLCAGLILCALYLIFTPEPFAPDRYTLTLFCLLAVVLIWLRHRANIVRLLHGNENRMRDHPAFPVVTRMIHVLALGLWFGSTVFFTFVVAPVVFHTFAVLAETSSAERATLPLSNQFNPETSSLVAGAGLRPVFPWYFLLQGLCGFLAALTALSWSWH
;
A
#
# COMPACT_ATOMS: atom_id res chain seq x y z
N MET A 1 -35.05 12.88 -1.77
CA MET A 1 -34.61 13.42 -3.08
C MET A 1 -33.27 14.17 -2.99
N THR A 2 -33.09 15.06 -2.00
CA THR A 2 -31.86 15.86 -1.81
C THR A 2 -30.58 15.04 -1.65
N ALA A 3 -30.58 14.01 -0.80
CA ALA A 3 -29.37 13.17 -0.57
C ALA A 3 -28.92 12.40 -1.80
N LEU A 4 -29.86 11.87 -2.59
CA LEU A 4 -29.56 11.21 -3.85
C LEU A 4 -28.91 12.17 -4.86
N LEU A 5 -29.43 13.40 -4.94
CA LEU A 5 -28.85 14.45 -5.79
C LEU A 5 -27.43 14.83 -5.34
N ILE A 6 -27.21 14.98 -4.03
CA ILE A 6 -25.87 15.25 -3.46
C ILE A 6 -24.90 14.12 -3.83
N GLY A 7 -25.32 12.86 -3.67
CA GLY A 7 -24.51 11.69 -4.03
C GLY A 7 -24.17 11.67 -5.53
N ALA A 8 -25.17 11.87 -6.39
CA ALA A 8 -24.97 11.92 -7.84
C ALA A 8 -24.02 13.06 -8.27
N LEU A 9 -24.20 14.25 -7.70
CA LEU A 9 -23.32 15.38 -7.97
C LEU A 9 -21.89 15.13 -7.49
N THR A 10 -21.73 14.51 -6.32
CA THR A 10 -20.42 14.11 -5.79
C THR A 10 -19.71 13.16 -6.76
N ILE A 11 -20.41 12.16 -7.29
CA ILE A 11 -19.86 11.21 -8.26
C ILE A 11 -19.47 11.92 -9.56
N LEU A 12 -20.35 12.76 -10.11
CA LEU A 12 -20.10 13.51 -11.34
C LEU A 12 -18.87 14.42 -11.20
N VAL A 13 -18.81 15.21 -10.13
CA VAL A 13 -17.68 16.11 -9.85
C VAL A 13 -16.39 15.33 -9.63
N SER A 14 -16.45 14.18 -8.94
CA SER A 14 -15.30 13.30 -8.76
C SER A 14 -14.73 12.83 -10.10
N TYR A 15 -15.59 12.43 -11.04
CA TYR A 15 -15.17 12.06 -12.39
C TYR A 15 -14.53 13.24 -13.13
N LEU A 16 -15.16 14.43 -13.11
CA LEU A 16 -14.64 15.61 -13.81
C LEU A 16 -13.28 16.08 -13.27
N ILE A 17 -13.08 16.01 -11.95
CA ILE A 17 -11.79 16.29 -11.29
C ILE A 17 -10.76 15.23 -11.70
N GLY A 18 -11.10 13.96 -11.61
CA GLY A 18 -10.22 12.86 -12.02
C GLY A 18 -9.82 12.94 -13.50
N ALA A 19 -10.73 13.43 -14.34
CA ALA A 19 -10.53 13.58 -15.77
C ALA A 19 -9.53 14.68 -16.15
N ILE A 20 -9.20 15.62 -15.27
CA ILE A 20 -8.24 16.70 -15.57
C ILE A 20 -6.89 16.09 -15.97
N PRO A 21 -6.40 16.28 -17.22
CA PRO A 21 -5.24 15.56 -17.71
C PRO A 21 -3.95 16.34 -17.40
N PHE A 22 -3.56 16.43 -16.13
CA PHE A 22 -2.44 17.28 -15.70
C PHE A 22 -1.13 17.02 -16.45
N GLY A 23 -0.78 15.78 -16.77
CA GLY A 23 0.44 15.53 -17.54
C GLY A 23 0.39 16.02 -18.99
N TYR A 24 -0.80 16.06 -19.59
CA TYR A 24 -1.01 16.74 -20.88
C TYR A 24 -0.89 18.25 -20.72
N LEU A 25 -1.57 18.83 -19.72
CA LEU A 25 -1.56 20.28 -19.46
C LEU A 25 -0.15 20.80 -19.15
N VAL A 26 0.58 20.13 -18.27
CA VAL A 26 1.96 20.48 -17.90
C VAL A 26 2.90 20.35 -19.10
N ALA A 27 2.73 19.32 -19.94
CA ALA A 27 3.55 19.19 -21.13
C ALA A 27 3.26 20.27 -22.18
N ARG A 28 1.98 20.57 -22.41
CA ARG A 28 1.56 21.66 -23.30
C ARG A 28 2.04 23.03 -22.82
N TRP A 29 2.01 23.29 -21.51
CA TRP A 29 2.58 24.50 -20.91
C TRP A 29 4.08 24.65 -21.22
N ARG A 30 4.79 23.54 -21.42
CA ARG A 30 6.21 23.51 -21.79
C ARG A 30 6.44 23.39 -23.30
N GLY A 31 5.40 23.58 -24.11
CA GLY A 31 5.47 23.53 -25.58
C GLY A 31 5.60 22.13 -26.17
N VAL A 32 5.36 21.07 -25.38
CA VAL A 32 5.54 19.68 -25.82
C VAL A 32 4.21 18.96 -25.93
N ASP A 33 4.01 18.25 -27.04
CA ASP A 33 2.91 17.29 -27.19
C ASP A 33 3.30 15.92 -26.63
N ILE A 34 2.89 15.63 -25.40
CA ILE A 34 3.26 14.39 -24.70
C ILE A 34 2.67 13.13 -25.34
N LEU A 35 1.61 13.26 -26.16
CA LEU A 35 0.96 12.12 -26.83
C LEU A 35 1.85 11.50 -27.91
N HIS A 36 2.76 12.29 -28.47
CA HIS A 36 3.70 11.88 -29.52
C HIS A 36 5.14 11.67 -29.00
N GLN A 37 5.35 11.72 -27.68
CA GLN A 37 6.68 11.70 -27.07
C GLN A 37 6.84 10.57 -26.05
N GLY A 38 8.04 9.99 -26.00
CA GLY A 38 8.38 8.89 -25.09
C GLY A 38 7.45 7.69 -25.27
N SER A 39 6.68 7.33 -24.24
CA SER A 39 5.70 6.24 -24.33
C SER A 39 4.31 6.66 -24.83
N GLY A 40 4.11 7.93 -25.21
CA GLY A 40 2.82 8.50 -25.59
C GLY A 40 1.77 8.57 -24.46
N ASN A 41 2.17 8.29 -23.22
CA ASN A 41 1.25 8.29 -22.07
C ASN A 41 1.30 9.64 -21.37
N ILE A 42 0.17 10.11 -20.85
CA ILE A 42 0.09 11.39 -20.13
C ILE A 42 0.57 11.29 -18.67
N GLY A 43 0.90 10.09 -18.16
CA GLY A 43 1.28 9.91 -16.76
C GLY A 43 2.65 10.49 -16.39
N ALA A 44 2.83 10.73 -15.09
CA ALA A 44 4.03 11.28 -14.46
C ALA A 44 5.37 10.67 -14.94
N THR A 45 5.42 9.35 -15.14
CA THR A 45 6.64 8.66 -15.61
C THR A 45 7.07 9.11 -17.00
N ASN A 46 6.12 9.31 -17.93
CA ASN A 46 6.45 9.75 -19.28
C ASN A 46 6.80 11.23 -19.30
N VAL A 47 6.03 12.06 -18.58
CA VAL A 47 6.36 13.49 -18.41
C VAL A 47 7.75 13.66 -17.81
N GLY A 48 8.08 12.88 -16.77
CA GLY A 48 9.41 12.89 -16.16
C GLY A 48 10.53 12.48 -17.12
N ARG A 49 10.25 11.58 -18.06
CA ARG A 49 11.20 11.17 -19.10
C ARG A 49 11.43 12.25 -20.15
N VAL A 50 10.36 12.93 -20.58
CA VAL A 50 10.40 13.89 -21.69
C VAL A 50 10.80 15.29 -21.22
N LEU A 51 10.32 15.73 -20.06
CA LEU A 51 10.51 17.10 -19.54
C LEU A 51 11.43 17.17 -18.31
N GLY A 52 11.78 16.01 -17.73
CA GLY A 52 12.64 15.92 -16.55
C GLY A 52 11.89 15.68 -15.22
N ARG A 53 12.64 15.22 -14.22
CA ARG A 53 12.12 14.73 -12.92
C ARG A 53 11.22 15.73 -12.19
N ARG A 54 11.54 17.04 -12.26
CA ARG A 54 10.75 18.10 -11.59
C ARG A 54 9.31 18.12 -12.09
N PHE A 55 9.10 18.04 -13.41
CA PHE A 55 7.76 18.01 -14.01
C PHE A 55 7.07 16.65 -13.81
N GLY A 56 7.84 15.55 -13.83
CA GLY A 56 7.30 14.24 -13.47
C GLY A 56 6.73 14.21 -12.04
N LEU A 57 7.45 14.77 -11.06
CA LEU A 57 7.00 14.87 -9.67
C LEU A 57 5.79 15.80 -9.52
N LEU A 58 5.77 16.94 -10.21
CA LEU A 58 4.62 17.84 -10.23
C LEU A 58 3.36 17.11 -10.73
N VAL A 59 3.46 16.42 -11.88
CA VAL A 59 2.33 15.67 -12.44
C VAL A 59 1.92 14.53 -11.52
N PHE A 60 2.87 13.83 -10.90
CA PHE A 60 2.55 12.80 -9.91
C PHE A 60 1.72 13.39 -8.76
N PHE A 61 2.15 14.51 -8.19
CA PHE A 61 1.44 15.17 -7.09
C PHE A 61 0.04 15.63 -7.52
N LEU A 62 -0.10 16.26 -8.69
CA LEU A 62 -1.39 16.71 -9.20
C LEU A 62 -2.34 15.53 -9.49
N ASP A 63 -1.84 14.47 -10.12
CA ASP A 63 -2.63 13.25 -10.37
C ASP A 63 -2.97 12.50 -9.07
N PHE A 64 -2.09 12.49 -8.08
CA PHE A 64 -2.38 11.96 -6.75
C PHE A 64 -3.50 12.76 -6.08
N THR A 65 -3.36 14.08 -6.06
CA THR A 65 -4.32 14.99 -5.41
C THR A 65 -5.69 14.91 -6.04
N LYS A 66 -5.82 14.80 -7.37
CA LYS A 66 -7.14 14.61 -8.00
C LYS A 66 -7.77 13.25 -7.72
N GLY A 67 -7.00 12.25 -7.28
CA GLY A 67 -7.53 11.00 -6.78
C GLY A 67 -7.94 11.07 -5.30
N ALA A 68 -7.13 11.76 -4.49
CA ALA A 68 -7.35 11.88 -3.05
C ALA A 68 -8.48 12.85 -2.69
N LEU A 69 -8.51 14.03 -3.30
CA LEU A 69 -9.47 15.09 -2.95
C LEU A 69 -10.94 14.65 -3.10
N PRO A 70 -11.37 13.98 -4.17
CA PRO A 70 -12.76 13.57 -4.30
C PRO A 70 -13.20 12.56 -3.21
N VAL A 71 -12.29 11.65 -2.82
CA VAL A 71 -12.56 10.68 -1.75
C VAL A 71 -12.62 11.37 -0.39
N ALA A 72 -11.73 12.33 -0.13
CA ALA A 72 -11.78 13.13 1.09
C ALA A 72 -13.07 13.95 1.18
N ALA A 73 -13.46 14.61 0.09
CA ALA A 73 -14.71 15.36 0.00
C ALA A 73 -15.93 14.44 0.22
N ALA A 74 -15.98 13.28 -0.43
CA ALA A 74 -17.04 12.30 -0.21
C ALA A 74 -17.09 11.81 1.24
N THR A 75 -15.94 11.66 1.91
CA THR A 75 -15.87 11.28 3.32
C THR A 75 -16.51 12.35 4.22
N LEU A 76 -16.22 13.63 3.96
CA LEU A 76 -16.81 14.75 4.71
C LEU A 76 -18.33 14.88 4.45
N ILE A 77 -18.75 14.70 3.20
CA ILE A 77 -20.18 14.73 2.83
C ILE A 77 -20.94 13.59 3.50
N THR A 78 -20.41 12.36 3.48
CA THR A 78 -21.02 11.21 4.16
C THR A 78 -21.10 11.44 5.66
N ALA A 79 -20.11 12.10 6.28
CA ALA A 79 -20.15 12.41 7.70
C ALA A 79 -21.28 13.41 8.05
N GLY A 80 -21.54 14.40 7.19
CA GLY A 80 -22.59 15.40 7.40
C GLY A 80 -24.01 14.96 7.05
N TRP A 81 -24.16 13.95 6.18
CA TRP A 81 -25.46 13.49 5.64
C TRP A 81 -25.63 11.98 5.81
N LYS A 82 -25.12 11.43 6.92
CA LYS A 82 -24.97 9.99 7.12
C LYS A 82 -26.30 9.25 7.05
N GLU A 83 -27.31 9.72 7.77
CA GLU A 83 -28.60 9.03 7.86
C GLU A 83 -29.39 9.12 6.53
N GLU A 84 -29.23 10.19 5.77
CA GLU A 84 -29.92 10.40 4.51
C GLU A 84 -29.24 9.68 3.34
N LEU A 85 -27.92 9.50 3.37
CA LEU A 85 -27.15 8.82 2.33
C LEU A 85 -27.08 7.31 2.52
N ARG A 86 -27.14 6.81 3.77
CA ARG A 86 -27.01 5.38 4.09
C ARG A 86 -28.00 4.47 3.33
N PRO A 87 -29.29 4.83 3.13
CA PRO A 87 -30.22 3.99 2.37
C PRO A 87 -29.84 3.82 0.89
N TRP A 88 -29.11 4.78 0.32
CA TRP A 88 -28.78 4.80 -1.12
C TRP A 88 -27.39 4.26 -1.41
N PHE A 89 -26.42 4.57 -0.54
CA PHE A 89 -25.01 4.28 -0.76
C PHE A 89 -24.42 3.34 0.29
N GLY A 90 -25.18 2.92 1.30
CA GLY A 90 -24.64 2.17 2.43
C GLY A 90 -23.61 3.00 3.21
N GLN A 91 -22.78 2.31 3.98
CA GLN A 91 -21.77 2.96 4.84
C GLN A 91 -20.62 3.57 4.04
N GLU A 92 -20.12 2.85 3.03
CA GLU A 92 -18.90 3.22 2.30
C GLU A 92 -19.13 3.54 0.82
N GLY A 93 -20.34 3.31 0.30
CA GLY A 93 -20.57 3.32 -1.15
C GLY A 93 -20.39 4.69 -1.80
N LEU A 94 -20.66 5.81 -1.12
CA LEU A 94 -20.41 7.13 -1.73
C LEU A 94 -18.91 7.41 -1.86
N ARG A 95 -18.11 7.03 -0.85
CA ARG A 95 -16.64 7.16 -0.87
C ARG A 95 -16.04 6.29 -1.97
N VAL A 96 -16.52 5.05 -2.09
CA VAL A 96 -16.11 4.11 -3.14
C VAL A 96 -16.55 4.59 -4.53
N ALA A 97 -17.75 5.13 -4.67
CA ALA A 97 -18.25 5.66 -5.95
C ALA A 97 -17.44 6.90 -6.38
N ALA A 98 -17.12 7.81 -5.46
CA ALA A 98 -16.23 8.94 -5.72
C ALA A 98 -14.82 8.50 -6.13
N ALA A 99 -14.27 7.49 -5.44
CA ALA A 99 -12.99 6.87 -5.76
C ALA A 99 -12.97 6.27 -7.17
N LEU A 100 -13.97 5.46 -7.51
CA LEU A 100 -14.13 4.88 -8.84
C LEU A 100 -14.29 5.95 -9.91
N ALA A 101 -15.13 6.96 -9.66
CA ALA A 101 -15.36 8.06 -10.59
C ALA A 101 -14.07 8.84 -10.88
N ALA A 102 -13.31 9.23 -9.84
CA ALA A 102 -12.04 9.93 -10.01
C ALA A 102 -10.99 9.07 -10.75
N PHE A 103 -10.90 7.78 -10.41
CA PHE A 103 -10.01 6.85 -11.10
C PHE A 103 -10.40 6.71 -12.58
N LEU A 104 -11.66 6.38 -12.86
CA LEU A 104 -12.19 6.27 -14.22
C LEU A 104 -12.05 7.56 -15.02
N GLY A 105 -12.20 8.73 -14.38
CA GLY A 105 -11.90 10.03 -14.99
C GLY A 105 -10.48 10.09 -15.51
N HIS A 106 -9.48 9.66 -14.72
CA HIS A 106 -8.09 9.64 -15.19
C HIS A 106 -7.85 8.62 -16.32
N LEU A 107 -8.54 7.47 -16.29
CA LEU A 107 -8.38 6.42 -17.31
C LEU A 107 -9.05 6.81 -18.64
N PHE A 108 -10.22 7.45 -18.54
CA PHE A 108 -11.09 7.82 -19.64
C PHE A 108 -11.53 9.28 -19.50
N PRO A 109 -10.59 10.23 -19.61
CA PRO A 109 -10.88 11.65 -19.44
C PRO A 109 -11.70 12.17 -20.60
N VAL A 110 -12.86 12.76 -20.31
CA VAL A 110 -13.73 13.39 -21.31
C VAL A 110 -12.97 14.44 -22.14
N TYR A 111 -12.05 15.18 -21.50
CA TYR A 111 -11.24 16.23 -22.14
C TYR A 111 -10.24 15.71 -23.19
N LEU A 112 -9.90 14.42 -23.19
CA LEU A 112 -9.01 13.80 -24.18
C LEU A 112 -9.72 12.68 -24.95
N ARG A 113 -11.01 12.84 -25.24
CA ARG A 113 -11.82 11.86 -25.99
C ARG A 113 -11.71 10.44 -25.40
N PHE A 114 -11.75 10.36 -24.07
CA PHE A 114 -11.66 9.13 -23.29
C PHE A 114 -10.34 8.36 -23.45
N ARG A 115 -9.26 9.01 -23.87
CA ARG A 115 -7.91 8.42 -23.97
C ARG A 115 -7.00 8.96 -22.87
N GLY A 116 -6.99 8.27 -21.72
CA GLY A 116 -6.26 8.70 -20.53
C GLY A 116 -5.03 7.89 -20.18
N GLY A 117 -4.61 8.03 -18.92
CA GLY A 117 -3.42 7.38 -18.39
C GLY A 117 -3.67 5.95 -17.90
N LYS A 118 -2.74 5.46 -17.07
CA LYS A 118 -2.82 4.13 -16.42
C LYS A 118 -3.37 4.19 -15.00
N GLY A 119 -3.49 5.38 -14.42
CA GLY A 119 -4.12 5.56 -13.11
C GLY A 119 -3.22 5.31 -11.90
N VAL A 120 -1.91 5.04 -12.03
CA VAL A 120 -1.08 4.70 -10.85
C VAL A 120 -1.07 5.83 -9.79
N ALA A 121 -0.82 7.08 -10.19
CA ALA A 121 -0.79 8.21 -9.25
C ALA A 121 -2.18 8.54 -8.68
N THR A 122 -3.20 8.63 -9.55
CA THR A 122 -4.60 8.82 -9.12
C THR A 122 -5.07 7.71 -8.20
N GLY A 123 -4.75 6.46 -8.55
CA GLY A 123 -5.03 5.27 -7.76
C GLY A 123 -4.35 5.33 -6.41
N ALA A 124 -3.08 5.74 -6.35
CA ALA A 124 -2.37 5.97 -5.09
C ALA A 124 -3.09 6.99 -4.20
N GLY A 125 -3.58 8.10 -4.76
CA GLY A 125 -4.38 9.08 -4.03
C GLY A 125 -5.69 8.51 -3.49
N VAL A 126 -6.42 7.77 -4.32
CA VAL A 126 -7.66 7.09 -3.96
C VAL A 126 -7.45 6.09 -2.82
N VAL A 127 -6.47 5.19 -2.97
CA VAL A 127 -6.22 4.14 -1.97
C VAL A 127 -5.61 4.69 -0.69
N THR A 128 -4.89 5.81 -0.73
CA THR A 128 -4.42 6.49 0.49
C THR A 128 -5.61 6.90 1.38
N MET A 129 -6.70 7.37 0.75
CA MET A 129 -7.89 7.84 1.46
C MET A 129 -8.82 6.71 1.90
N LEU A 130 -8.85 5.59 1.18
CA LEU A 130 -9.69 4.43 1.53
C LEU A 130 -8.98 3.42 2.43
N PHE A 131 -7.67 3.22 2.21
CA PHE A 131 -6.85 2.17 2.82
C PHE A 131 -5.48 2.72 3.27
N PRO A 132 -5.42 3.68 4.22
CA PRO A 132 -4.17 4.34 4.59
C PRO A 132 -3.08 3.35 5.04
N GLY A 133 -3.43 2.35 5.87
CA GLY A 133 -2.50 1.30 6.32
C GLY A 133 -1.94 0.46 5.16
N PRO A 134 -2.78 -0.25 4.41
CA PRO A 134 -2.34 -1.04 3.25
C PRO A 134 -1.56 -0.24 2.20
N THR A 135 -1.87 1.06 2.05
CA THR A 135 -1.16 1.96 1.12
C THR A 135 0.30 2.15 1.49
N LEU A 136 0.65 2.20 2.77
CA LEU A 136 2.05 2.31 3.19
C LEU A 136 2.85 1.07 2.75
N GLY A 137 2.29 -0.12 2.91
CA GLY A 137 2.91 -1.35 2.42
C GLY A 137 3.04 -1.39 0.91
N ALA A 138 2.01 -0.94 0.18
CA ALA A 138 2.06 -0.81 -1.27
C ALA A 138 3.15 0.17 -1.75
N LEU A 139 3.29 1.31 -1.08
CA LEU A 139 4.33 2.30 -1.35
C LEU A 139 5.73 1.72 -1.08
N PHE A 140 5.91 1.04 0.05
CA PHE A 140 7.15 0.36 0.36
C PHE A 140 7.52 -0.67 -0.71
N THR A 141 6.58 -1.54 -1.10
CA THR A 141 6.78 -2.50 -2.19
C THR A 141 7.12 -1.81 -3.50
N TRP A 142 6.43 -0.71 -3.83
CA TRP A 142 6.71 0.04 -5.05
C TRP A 142 8.15 0.56 -5.06
N VAL A 143 8.58 1.21 -3.96
CA VAL A 143 9.94 1.76 -3.83
C VAL A 143 10.99 0.65 -3.90
N LEU A 144 10.76 -0.46 -3.21
CA LEU A 144 11.64 -1.61 -3.22
C LEU A 144 11.80 -2.18 -4.63
N VAL A 145 10.69 -2.48 -5.32
CA VAL A 145 10.72 -3.08 -6.65
C VAL A 145 11.33 -2.13 -7.69
N VAL A 146 11.03 -0.82 -7.64
CA VAL A 146 11.70 0.14 -8.54
C VAL A 146 13.20 0.22 -8.24
N SER A 147 13.60 0.20 -6.97
CA SER A 147 15.03 0.31 -6.62
C SER A 147 15.83 -0.91 -7.07
N LEU A 148 15.23 -2.10 -7.04
CA LEU A 148 15.85 -3.36 -7.46
C LEU A 148 15.83 -3.55 -8.98
N THR A 149 14.72 -3.22 -9.65
CA THR A 149 14.48 -3.62 -11.05
C THR A 149 14.50 -2.46 -12.04
N ARG A 150 14.35 -1.23 -11.55
CA ARG A 150 14.12 -0.01 -12.33
C ARG A 150 12.84 -0.04 -13.19
N TYR A 151 11.97 -1.04 -13.04
CA TYR A 151 10.71 -1.13 -13.74
C TYR A 151 9.55 -0.54 -12.92
N VAL A 152 9.07 0.64 -13.33
CA VAL A 152 7.91 1.30 -12.71
C VAL A 152 6.62 0.50 -12.88
N SER A 153 6.47 -0.18 -14.02
CA SER A 153 5.30 -1.00 -14.31
C SER A 153 5.23 -2.21 -13.39
N LEU A 154 6.32 -2.95 -13.24
CA LEU A 154 6.42 -4.09 -12.33
C LEU A 154 6.12 -3.65 -10.88
N ALA A 155 6.74 -2.57 -10.43
CA ALA A 155 6.50 -2.02 -9.11
C ALA A 155 5.02 -1.66 -8.86
N SER A 156 4.33 -1.11 -9.86
CA SER A 156 2.91 -0.75 -9.76
C SER A 156 2.01 -1.99 -9.69
N LEU A 157 2.34 -3.06 -10.41
CA LEU A 157 1.61 -4.33 -10.36
C LEU A 157 1.77 -5.00 -8.99
N CYS A 158 3.01 -5.08 -8.48
CA CYS A 158 3.31 -5.63 -7.16
C CYS A 158 2.66 -4.81 -6.04
N ALA A 159 2.71 -3.48 -6.12
CA ALA A 159 2.09 -2.60 -5.13
C ALA A 159 0.58 -2.81 -5.04
N GLY A 160 -0.12 -2.98 -6.18
CA GLY A 160 -1.55 -3.29 -6.19
C GLY A 160 -1.88 -4.63 -5.50
N LEU A 161 -1.10 -5.68 -5.77
CA LEU A 161 -1.26 -6.98 -5.13
C LEU A 161 -1.02 -6.91 -3.62
N ILE A 162 0.07 -6.27 -3.20
CA ILE A 162 0.42 -6.12 -1.78
C ILE A 162 -0.62 -5.29 -1.05
N LEU A 163 -1.14 -4.22 -1.66
CA LEU A 163 -2.23 -3.44 -1.07
C LEU A 163 -3.43 -4.32 -0.74
N CYS A 164 -3.86 -5.15 -1.71
CA CYS A 164 -5.01 -6.03 -1.52
C CYS A 164 -4.72 -7.13 -0.49
N ALA A 165 -3.54 -7.74 -0.52
CA ALA A 165 -3.15 -8.75 0.44
C ALA A 165 -3.14 -8.19 1.86
N LEU A 166 -2.51 -7.03 2.07
CA LEU A 166 -2.46 -6.39 3.39
C LEU A 166 -3.85 -5.99 3.89
N TYR A 167 -4.71 -5.47 3.00
CA TYR A 167 -6.09 -5.18 3.35
C TYR A 167 -6.83 -6.44 3.83
N LEU A 168 -6.74 -7.55 3.09
CA LEU A 168 -7.43 -8.80 3.44
C LEU A 168 -6.88 -9.48 4.69
N ILE A 169 -5.57 -9.38 4.96
CA ILE A 169 -4.92 -10.00 6.12
C ILE A 169 -5.21 -9.21 7.40
N PHE A 170 -5.14 -7.89 7.35
CA PHE A 170 -5.21 -7.04 8.55
C PHE A 170 -6.60 -6.46 8.83
N THR A 171 -7.58 -6.71 7.96
CA THR A 171 -8.97 -6.30 8.18
C THR A 171 -9.77 -7.49 8.71
N PRO A 172 -10.25 -7.46 9.97
CA PRO A 172 -11.16 -8.48 10.47
C PRO A 172 -12.43 -8.53 9.62
N GLU A 173 -12.89 -9.74 9.31
CA GLU A 173 -14.11 -10.01 8.53
C GLU A 173 -14.24 -9.08 7.31
N PRO A 174 -13.30 -9.12 6.33
CA PRO A 174 -13.29 -8.15 5.24
C PRO A 174 -14.55 -8.23 4.36
N PHE A 175 -15.30 -9.33 4.41
CA PHE A 175 -16.54 -9.52 3.66
C PHE A 175 -17.82 -9.24 4.47
N ALA A 176 -17.70 -8.70 5.68
CA ALA A 176 -18.85 -8.26 6.46
C ALA A 176 -19.67 -7.16 5.73
N PRO A 177 -20.99 -7.04 5.96
CA PRO A 177 -21.86 -6.13 5.21
C PRO A 177 -21.42 -4.66 5.20
N ASP A 178 -20.79 -4.18 6.27
CA ASP A 178 -20.26 -2.82 6.42
C ASP A 178 -19.00 -2.56 5.57
N ARG A 179 -18.23 -3.61 5.25
CA ARG A 179 -16.93 -3.55 4.56
C ARG A 179 -16.96 -4.13 3.15
N TYR A 180 -18.01 -4.86 2.81
CA TYR A 180 -18.14 -5.59 1.55
C TYR A 180 -17.85 -4.71 0.33
N THR A 181 -18.38 -3.48 0.31
CA THR A 181 -18.16 -2.53 -0.78
C THR A 181 -16.69 -2.09 -0.93
N LEU A 182 -15.98 -1.85 0.19
CA LEU A 182 -14.56 -1.52 0.18
C LEU A 182 -13.73 -2.71 -0.31
N THR A 183 -14.07 -3.92 0.12
CA THR A 183 -13.38 -5.15 -0.28
C THR A 183 -13.54 -5.43 -1.77
N LEU A 184 -14.75 -5.29 -2.31
CA LEU A 184 -14.98 -5.40 -3.75
C LEU A 184 -14.22 -4.33 -4.53
N PHE A 185 -14.19 -3.08 -4.05
CA PHE A 185 -13.40 -2.03 -4.67
C PHE A 185 -11.90 -2.37 -4.69
N CYS A 186 -11.36 -2.87 -3.57
CA CYS A 186 -9.96 -3.25 -3.46
C CYS A 186 -9.58 -4.33 -4.48
N LEU A 187 -10.40 -5.38 -4.60
CA LEU A 187 -10.21 -6.45 -5.59
C LEU A 187 -10.31 -5.91 -7.03
N LEU A 188 -11.32 -5.08 -7.29
CA LEU A 188 -11.52 -4.46 -8.60
C LEU A 188 -10.35 -3.54 -8.99
N ALA A 189 -9.80 -2.76 -8.05
CA ALA A 189 -8.68 -1.87 -8.29
C ALA A 189 -7.43 -2.64 -8.78
N VAL A 190 -7.17 -3.83 -8.21
CA VAL A 190 -6.09 -4.72 -8.68
C VAL A 190 -6.33 -5.12 -10.13
N VAL A 191 -7.53 -5.65 -10.43
CA VAL A 191 -7.89 -6.08 -11.79
C VAL A 191 -7.72 -4.93 -12.78
N LEU A 192 -8.24 -3.74 -12.46
CA LEU A 192 -8.13 -2.56 -13.32
C LEU A 192 -6.67 -2.16 -13.56
N ILE A 193 -5.83 -2.11 -12.52
CA ILE A 193 -4.41 -1.78 -12.68
C ILE A 193 -3.72 -2.78 -13.61
N TRP A 194 -3.97 -4.07 -13.44
CA TRP A 194 -3.39 -5.12 -14.29
C TRP A 194 -3.84 -5.00 -15.75
N LEU A 195 -5.14 -4.81 -15.99
CA LEU A 195 -5.68 -4.60 -17.34
C LEU A 195 -5.08 -3.36 -18.03
N ARG A 196 -4.87 -2.27 -17.29
CA ARG A 196 -4.23 -1.05 -17.81
C ARG A 196 -2.74 -1.21 -18.09
N HIS A 197 -2.09 -2.21 -17.49
CA HIS A 197 -0.68 -2.53 -17.68
C HIS A 197 -0.44 -3.68 -18.65
N ARG A 198 -1.45 -4.23 -19.34
CA ARG A 198 -1.29 -5.35 -20.30
C ARG A 198 -0.12 -5.17 -21.27
N ALA A 199 0.05 -3.97 -21.84
CA ALA A 199 1.14 -3.69 -22.78
C ALA A 199 2.53 -3.66 -22.11
N ASN A 200 2.60 -3.28 -20.83
CA ASN A 200 3.82 -3.37 -20.04
C ASN A 200 4.14 -4.81 -19.66
N ILE A 201 3.12 -5.60 -19.31
CA ILE A 201 3.28 -7.02 -19.00
C ILE A 201 3.89 -7.74 -20.21
N VAL A 202 3.33 -7.53 -21.41
CA VAL A 202 3.88 -8.09 -22.65
C VAL A 202 5.35 -7.66 -22.86
N ARG A 203 5.69 -6.38 -22.62
CA ARG A 203 7.09 -5.93 -22.74
C ARG A 203 8.00 -6.50 -21.66
N LEU A 204 7.52 -6.71 -20.43
CA LEU A 204 8.26 -7.35 -19.35
C LEU A 204 8.60 -8.79 -19.70
N LEU A 205 7.62 -9.54 -20.22
CA LEU A 205 7.79 -10.92 -20.66
C LEU A 205 8.79 -11.04 -21.82
N HIS A 206 8.81 -10.06 -22.73
CA HIS A 206 9.78 -10.00 -23.83
C HIS A 206 11.12 -9.34 -23.46
N GLY A 207 11.33 -8.92 -22.21
CA GLY A 207 12.56 -8.24 -21.79
C GLY A 207 12.78 -6.82 -22.34
N ASN A 208 11.76 -6.23 -22.99
CA ASN A 208 11.83 -4.95 -23.71
C ASN A 208 11.07 -3.81 -22.98
N GLU A 209 10.82 -3.96 -21.68
CA GLU A 209 10.15 -2.92 -20.90
C GLU A 209 11.10 -1.76 -20.59
N ASN A 210 10.55 -0.54 -20.55
CA ASN A 210 11.34 0.65 -20.27
C ASN A 210 11.82 0.68 -18.81
N ARG A 211 13.13 0.70 -18.62
CA ARG A 211 13.77 0.95 -17.32
C ARG A 211 13.81 2.44 -17.01
N MET A 212 13.74 2.79 -15.73
CA MET A 212 14.08 4.12 -15.27
C MET A 212 15.59 4.35 -15.46
N ARG A 213 15.97 5.57 -15.85
CA ARG A 213 17.37 5.96 -16.01
C ARG A 213 18.12 5.74 -14.70
N ASP A 214 19.35 5.25 -14.78
CA ASP A 214 20.20 5.08 -13.61
C ASP A 214 20.37 6.41 -12.86
N HIS A 215 20.09 6.36 -11.56
CA HIS A 215 20.22 7.50 -10.66
C HIS A 215 21.10 7.05 -9.48
N PRO A 216 22.03 7.91 -9.00
CA PRO A 216 22.89 7.59 -7.85
C PRO A 216 22.14 7.22 -6.55
N ALA A 217 20.83 7.46 -6.50
CA ALA A 217 20.00 7.18 -5.34
C ALA A 217 19.61 5.71 -5.24
N PHE A 218 19.46 4.98 -6.37
CA PHE A 218 19.04 3.58 -6.31
C PHE A 218 20.04 2.70 -5.58
N PRO A 219 21.36 2.77 -5.86
CA PRO A 219 22.35 1.96 -5.12
C PRO A 219 22.42 2.33 -3.64
N VAL A 220 22.17 3.60 -3.29
CA VAL A 220 22.13 4.04 -1.88
C VAL A 220 20.91 3.46 -1.18
N VAL A 221 19.72 3.61 -1.76
CA VAL A 221 18.46 3.09 -1.20
C VAL A 221 18.52 1.57 -1.06
N THR A 222 18.98 0.85 -2.09
CA THR A 222 19.13 -0.61 -2.04
C THR A 222 20.09 -1.04 -0.93
N ARG A 223 21.23 -0.34 -0.75
CA ARG A 223 22.17 -0.59 0.36
C ARG A 223 21.56 -0.29 1.72
N MET A 224 20.81 0.80 1.86
CA MET A 224 20.12 1.13 3.12
C MET A 224 19.08 0.07 3.48
N ILE A 225 18.29 -0.39 2.51
CA ILE A 225 17.31 -1.47 2.70
C ILE A 225 18.03 -2.76 3.10
N HIS A 226 19.15 -3.09 2.45
CA HIS A 226 19.94 -4.27 2.77
C HIS A 226 20.44 -4.25 4.22
N VAL A 227 21.09 -3.15 4.62
CA VAL A 227 21.64 -2.99 5.98
C VAL A 227 20.52 -3.02 7.03
N LEU A 228 19.40 -2.35 6.76
CA LEU A 228 18.24 -2.39 7.65
C LEU A 228 17.66 -3.81 7.77
N ALA A 229 17.53 -4.53 6.65
CA ALA A 229 17.02 -5.88 6.63
C ALA A 229 17.94 -6.83 7.42
N LEU A 230 19.26 -6.76 7.21
CA LEU A 230 20.24 -7.52 7.99
C LEU A 230 20.19 -7.15 9.48
N GLY A 231 20.18 -5.86 9.80
CA GLY A 231 20.13 -5.37 11.17
C GLY A 231 18.87 -5.83 11.91
N LEU A 232 17.71 -5.78 11.27
CA LEU A 232 16.48 -6.31 11.83
C LEU A 232 16.52 -7.83 11.94
N TRP A 233 17.06 -8.52 10.94
CA TRP A 233 17.12 -9.99 10.93
C TRP A 233 18.00 -10.54 12.07
N PHE A 234 19.27 -10.15 12.08
CA PHE A 234 20.23 -10.57 13.10
C PHE A 234 19.92 -9.94 14.46
N GLY A 235 19.60 -8.65 14.47
CA GLY A 235 19.35 -7.91 15.72
C GLY A 235 18.13 -8.42 16.47
N SER A 236 17.02 -8.69 15.78
CA SER A 236 15.84 -9.26 16.47
C SER A 236 16.07 -10.71 16.91
N THR A 237 16.89 -11.48 16.19
CA THR A 237 17.30 -12.82 16.64
C THR A 237 18.13 -12.75 17.92
N VAL A 238 19.18 -11.93 17.92
CA VAL A 238 20.03 -11.73 19.10
C VAL A 238 19.23 -11.18 20.27
N PHE A 239 18.40 -10.16 20.06
CA PHE A 239 17.57 -9.59 21.11
C PHE A 239 16.58 -10.61 21.68
N PHE A 240 15.92 -11.40 20.82
CA PHE A 240 15.00 -12.43 21.30
C PHE A 240 15.73 -13.50 22.11
N THR A 241 16.83 -14.04 21.57
CA THR A 241 17.59 -15.14 22.20
C THR A 241 18.27 -14.74 23.50
N PHE A 242 18.87 -13.54 23.58
CA PHE A 242 19.69 -13.15 24.72
C PHE A 242 19.00 -12.20 25.70
N VAL A 243 17.88 -11.58 25.32
CA VAL A 243 17.14 -10.66 26.20
C VAL A 243 15.75 -11.19 26.48
N VAL A 244 14.90 -11.35 25.45
CA VAL A 244 13.49 -11.68 25.65
C VAL A 244 13.32 -13.06 26.29
N ALA A 245 13.93 -14.10 25.70
CA ALA A 245 13.77 -15.46 26.20
C ALA A 245 14.27 -15.62 27.64
N PRO A 246 15.52 -15.24 28.00
CA PRO A 246 16.01 -15.38 29.37
C PRO A 246 15.18 -14.60 30.39
N VAL A 247 14.79 -13.35 30.07
CA VAL A 247 13.96 -12.54 30.95
C VAL A 247 12.61 -13.20 31.20
N VAL A 248 11.92 -13.66 30.15
CA VAL A 248 10.62 -14.32 30.28
C VAL A 248 10.75 -15.60 31.11
N PHE A 249 11.68 -16.50 30.79
CA PHE A 249 11.85 -17.74 31.55
C PHE A 249 12.24 -17.47 33.01
N HIS A 250 13.13 -16.50 33.27
CA HIS A 250 13.49 -16.10 34.63
C HIS A 250 12.31 -15.50 35.42
N THR A 251 11.51 -14.63 34.79
CA THR A 251 10.31 -14.06 35.43
C THR A 251 9.34 -15.15 35.86
N PHE A 252 9.08 -16.15 35.01
CA PHE A 252 8.20 -17.27 35.38
C PHE A 252 8.82 -18.21 36.42
N ALA A 253 10.14 -18.39 36.43
CA ALA A 253 10.85 -19.14 37.47
C ALA A 253 10.71 -18.45 38.86
N VAL A 254 10.97 -17.14 38.93
CA VAL A 254 10.80 -16.36 40.18
C VAL A 254 9.36 -16.41 40.68
N LEU A 255 8.37 -16.29 39.77
CA LEU A 255 6.95 -16.42 40.12
C LEU A 255 6.61 -17.80 40.70
N ALA A 256 7.34 -18.86 40.31
CA ALA A 256 7.11 -20.21 40.81
C ALA A 256 7.64 -20.40 42.23
N GLU A 257 8.68 -19.66 42.59
CA GLU A 257 9.31 -19.65 43.91
C GLU A 257 8.64 -18.69 44.90
N THR A 258 7.80 -17.77 44.42
CA THR A 258 7.10 -16.79 45.26
C THR A 258 6.09 -17.45 46.21
N SER A 259 5.88 -16.91 47.41
CA SER A 259 4.98 -17.51 48.40
C SER A 259 3.52 -17.61 47.89
N SER A 260 2.76 -18.59 48.38
CA SER A 260 1.35 -18.77 48.02
C SER A 260 0.47 -17.57 48.44
N ALA A 261 0.86 -16.83 49.48
CA ALA A 261 0.19 -15.62 49.93
C ALA A 261 0.37 -14.44 48.95
N GLU A 262 1.55 -14.27 48.37
CA GLU A 262 1.81 -13.24 47.35
C GLU A 262 1.16 -13.60 46.01
N ARG A 263 1.11 -14.89 45.66
CA ARG A 263 0.43 -15.41 44.46
C ARG A 263 -1.09 -15.31 44.51
N ALA A 264 -1.71 -15.16 45.68
CA ALA A 264 -3.17 -15.07 45.83
C ALA A 264 -3.79 -13.86 45.10
N THR A 265 -2.98 -12.86 44.75
CA THR A 265 -3.38 -11.67 43.97
C THR A 265 -3.32 -11.87 42.45
N LEU A 266 -2.69 -12.96 42.00
CA LEU A 266 -2.52 -13.29 40.58
C LEU A 266 -3.48 -14.42 40.20
N PRO A 267 -4.07 -14.40 38.99
CA PRO A 267 -4.95 -15.47 38.50
C PRO A 267 -4.15 -16.71 38.06
N LEU A 268 -3.27 -17.23 38.92
CA LEU A 268 -2.45 -18.41 38.68
C LEU A 268 -3.03 -19.60 39.45
N SER A 269 -2.99 -20.80 38.85
CA SER A 269 -3.51 -22.01 39.51
C SER A 269 -2.64 -22.39 40.72
N ASN A 270 -3.25 -23.02 41.73
CA ASN A 270 -2.53 -23.55 42.89
C ASN A 270 -1.51 -24.66 42.53
N GLN A 271 -1.50 -25.13 41.28
CA GLN A 271 -0.56 -26.14 40.76
C GLN A 271 0.68 -25.51 40.10
N PHE A 272 0.81 -24.18 40.08
CA PHE A 272 1.97 -23.50 39.52
C PHE A 272 3.23 -23.78 40.36
N ASN A 273 4.15 -24.54 39.79
CA ASN A 273 5.38 -25.03 40.42
C ASN A 273 6.58 -24.83 39.45
N PRO A 274 7.84 -25.02 39.89
CA PRO A 274 9.02 -24.83 39.05
C PRO A 274 9.04 -25.68 37.77
N GLU A 275 8.43 -26.87 37.78
CA GLU A 275 8.33 -27.75 36.60
C GLU A 275 7.32 -27.22 35.55
N THR A 276 6.20 -26.66 36.01
CA THR A 276 5.14 -26.13 35.15
C THR A 276 5.40 -24.69 34.70
N SER A 277 6.27 -23.95 35.40
CA SER A 277 6.58 -22.55 35.10
C SER A 277 7.15 -22.34 33.68
N SER A 278 8.06 -23.22 33.25
CA SER A 278 8.66 -23.18 31.92
C SER A 278 7.66 -23.49 30.80
N LEU A 279 6.72 -24.41 31.07
CA LEU A 279 5.64 -24.73 30.13
C LEU A 279 4.67 -23.56 29.96
N VAL A 280 4.32 -22.87 31.05
CA VAL A 280 3.44 -21.69 31.02
C VAL A 280 4.14 -20.51 30.34
N ALA A 281 5.43 -20.29 30.60
CA ALA A 281 6.23 -19.28 29.90
C ALA A 281 6.25 -19.54 28.38
N GLY A 282 6.48 -20.79 27.97
CA GLY A 282 6.42 -21.22 26.58
C GLY A 282 5.04 -21.04 25.95
N ALA A 283 3.97 -21.35 26.68
CA ALA A 283 2.59 -21.14 26.24
C ALA A 283 2.26 -19.65 26.04
N GLY A 284 2.78 -18.77 26.91
CA GLY A 284 2.64 -17.32 26.79
C GLY A 284 3.37 -16.74 25.57
N LEU A 285 4.53 -17.30 25.20
CA LEU A 285 5.28 -16.90 24.00
C LEU A 285 4.73 -17.51 22.70
N ARG A 286 3.94 -18.59 22.78
CA ARG A 286 3.42 -19.31 21.61
C ARG A 286 2.74 -18.41 20.56
N PRO A 287 1.89 -17.43 20.92
CA PRO A 287 1.25 -16.54 19.94
C PRO A 287 2.23 -15.59 19.22
N VAL A 288 3.42 -15.36 19.79
CA VAL A 288 4.44 -14.47 19.23
C VAL A 288 5.21 -15.14 18.09
N PHE A 289 5.45 -16.44 18.17
CA PHE A 289 6.30 -17.16 17.22
C PHE A 289 5.90 -17.04 15.74
N PRO A 290 4.61 -17.16 15.34
CA PRO A 290 4.23 -16.98 13.95
C PRO A 290 4.64 -15.61 13.38
N TRP A 291 4.47 -14.54 14.17
CA TRP A 291 4.84 -13.18 13.77
C TRP A 291 6.35 -12.99 13.76
N TYR A 292 7.04 -13.54 14.74
CA TYR A 292 8.50 -13.52 14.81
C TYR A 292 9.12 -14.21 13.58
N PHE A 293 8.68 -15.44 13.25
CA PHE A 293 9.20 -16.16 12.09
C PHE A 293 8.81 -15.53 10.76
N LEU A 294 7.61 -14.95 10.66
CA LEU A 294 7.22 -14.17 9.50
C LEU A 294 8.15 -12.96 9.29
N LEU A 295 8.42 -12.19 10.36
CA LEU A 295 9.33 -11.05 10.31
C LEU A 295 10.75 -11.48 9.92
N GLN A 296 11.25 -12.55 10.53
CA GLN A 296 12.57 -13.15 10.22
C GLN A 296 12.67 -13.57 8.76
N GLY A 297 11.67 -14.28 8.24
CA GLY A 297 11.61 -14.69 6.84
C GLY A 297 11.58 -13.50 5.88
N LEU A 298 10.80 -12.46 6.19
CA LEU A 298 10.75 -11.24 5.39
C LEU A 298 12.09 -10.50 5.37
N CYS A 299 12.73 -10.32 6.53
CA CYS A 299 14.03 -9.66 6.62
C CYS A 299 15.13 -10.45 5.92
N GLY A 300 15.18 -11.77 6.11
CA GLY A 300 16.14 -12.64 5.42
C GLY A 300 15.95 -12.62 3.89
N PHE A 301 14.70 -12.71 3.43
CA PHE A 301 14.37 -12.62 2.00
C PHE A 301 14.78 -11.26 1.41
N LEU A 302 14.49 -10.15 2.09
CA LEU A 302 14.88 -8.81 1.66
C LEU A 302 16.40 -8.64 1.61
N ALA A 303 17.12 -9.15 2.60
CA ALA A 303 18.59 -9.13 2.63
C ALA A 303 19.16 -9.93 1.45
N ALA A 304 18.63 -11.12 1.18
CA ALA A 304 19.05 -11.96 0.06
C ALA A 304 18.75 -11.28 -1.29
N LEU A 305 17.54 -10.76 -1.50
CA LEU A 305 17.17 -10.06 -2.73
C LEU A 305 18.06 -8.85 -3.02
N THR A 306 18.32 -8.03 -1.99
CA THR A 306 19.16 -6.84 -2.13
C THR A 306 20.62 -7.22 -2.35
N ALA A 307 21.14 -8.28 -1.73
CA ALA A 307 22.49 -8.80 -1.99
C ALA A 307 22.62 -9.30 -3.43
N LEU A 308 21.64 -10.07 -3.92
CA LEU A 308 21.63 -10.56 -5.29
C LEU A 308 21.64 -9.41 -6.29
N SER A 309 20.99 -8.28 -6.00
CA SER A 309 21.02 -7.11 -6.89
C SER A 309 22.41 -6.50 -7.09
N TRP A 310 23.37 -6.78 -6.20
CA TRP A 310 24.74 -6.28 -6.32
C TRP A 310 25.56 -7.04 -7.35
N SER A 311 25.20 -8.28 -7.70
CA SER A 311 25.93 -9.10 -8.67
C SER A 311 25.57 -8.83 -10.14
N TRP A 312 24.65 -7.89 -10.41
CA TRP A 312 24.16 -7.56 -11.76
C TRP A 312 24.80 -6.28 -12.34
N HIS A 313 25.87 -5.79 -11.71
CA HIS A 313 26.67 -4.64 -12.14
C HIS A 313 28.10 -5.08 -12.40
#